data_AF-A0A2V2B1R4-F1
#
_entry.id   AF-A0A2V2B1R4-F1
#
_cell.length_a   1.000
_cell.length_b   1.000
_cell.length_c   1.000
_cell.angle_alpha   90.00
_cell.angle_beta   90.00
_cell.angle_gamma   90.00
#
_symmetry.space_group_name_H-M   'P 1'
#
loop_
_entity.id
_entity.type
_entity.pdbx_description
1 polymer ?
#
loop_
_entity_poly.entity_id
_entity_poly.type
_entity_poly.pdbx_seq_one_letter_code
_entity_poly.pdbx_strand_id
1 'polypeptide(L)'
;MNRKMHSNDVTRSTRRGFRIATLVAAAAVVTGGVVLPASMASAAPVATYVATALPNGGGAGGDGGKGGTGGLVGGAGGAGGSGGGSVLGTGGKGGNGGTGGDGFLLGGAGGGGGGGGEGRIGGAGGNGGDGGFGVLQGGNAGGGGGGGDGFLKGGKGGNGGNGGFSFFNGGNGGKAGDGGLGGLIGGAGGNGGAGGGSIF
;
A
#
# COMPACT_ATOMS: atom_id res chain seq x y z
N MET A 1 21.55 -35.40 -77.08
CA MET A 1 22.73 -34.55 -76.78
C MET A 1 22.28 -33.27 -76.10
N ASN A 2 22.83 -33.01 -74.91
CA ASN A 2 23.08 -31.71 -74.25
C ASN A 2 21.93 -30.73 -73.87
N ARG A 3 21.50 -30.89 -72.61
CA ARG A 3 21.47 -29.92 -71.47
C ARG A 3 21.19 -28.43 -71.72
N LYS A 4 20.26 -27.89 -70.91
CA LYS A 4 20.46 -26.76 -69.93
C LYS A 4 19.22 -26.68 -69.01
N MET A 5 19.24 -27.34 -67.84
CA MET A 5 19.41 -26.75 -66.50
C MET A 5 18.50 -25.56 -66.17
N HIS A 6 17.58 -25.78 -65.23
CA HIS A 6 16.88 -24.75 -64.46
C HIS A 6 17.88 -23.96 -63.60
N SER A 7 17.70 -22.64 -63.53
CA SER A 7 18.28 -21.81 -62.47
C SER A 7 17.14 -21.34 -61.58
N ASN A 8 16.94 -22.03 -60.45
CA ASN A 8 16.41 -21.39 -59.26
C ASN A 8 17.59 -20.63 -58.65
N ASP A 9 17.50 -19.31 -58.55
CA ASP A 9 18.32 -18.57 -57.60
C ASP A 9 17.44 -18.16 -56.42
N VAL A 10 17.66 -18.87 -55.32
CA VAL A 10 17.11 -18.65 -54.00
C VAL A 10 17.91 -17.52 -53.37
N THR A 11 17.27 -16.47 -52.84
CA THR A 11 17.54 -15.94 -51.48
C THR A 11 16.91 -14.56 -51.20
N ARG A 12 15.82 -14.53 -50.42
CA ARG A 12 15.70 -13.74 -49.17
C ARG A 12 14.31 -13.95 -48.56
N SER A 13 14.21 -14.90 -47.64
CA SER A 13 14.44 -14.73 -46.20
C SER A 13 13.23 -14.14 -45.46
N THR A 14 12.33 -15.04 -45.05
CA THR A 14 12.10 -15.40 -43.62
C THR A 14 11.91 -14.28 -42.59
N ARG A 15 11.47 -13.05 -42.95
CA ARG A 15 11.20 -11.99 -41.97
C ARG A 15 9.75 -11.59 -41.75
N ARG A 16 8.79 -12.18 -42.46
CA ARG A 16 7.35 -11.90 -42.24
C ARG A 16 6.60 -13.01 -41.51
N GLY A 17 6.99 -14.28 -41.70
CA GLY A 17 6.34 -15.41 -41.02
C GLY A 17 6.59 -15.47 -39.51
N PHE A 18 7.79 -15.06 -39.06
CA PHE A 18 8.17 -15.16 -37.65
C PHE A 18 7.35 -14.22 -36.76
N ARG A 19 6.96 -13.03 -37.27
CA ARG A 19 6.18 -12.05 -36.48
C ARG A 19 4.73 -12.46 -36.25
N ILE A 20 4.15 -13.25 -37.15
CA ILE A 20 2.76 -13.73 -37.00
C ILE A 20 2.71 -14.93 -36.05
N ALA A 21 3.71 -15.82 -36.11
CA ALA A 21 3.81 -16.98 -35.21
C ALA A 21 3.96 -16.56 -33.73
N THR A 22 4.75 -15.52 -33.43
CA THR A 22 4.89 -15.02 -32.05
C THR A 22 3.60 -14.40 -31.51
N LEU A 23 2.80 -13.77 -32.37
CA LEU A 23 1.56 -13.10 -31.96
C LEU A 23 0.44 -14.10 -31.64
N VAL A 24 0.34 -15.20 -32.40
CA VAL A 24 -0.60 -16.29 -32.12
C VAL A 24 -0.17 -17.10 -30.90
N ALA A 25 1.14 -17.34 -30.71
CA ALA A 25 1.65 -17.99 -29.50
C ALA A 25 1.41 -17.15 -28.23
N ALA A 26 1.55 -15.83 -28.30
CA ALA A 26 1.25 -14.94 -27.17
C ALA A 26 -0.25 -14.93 -26.82
N ALA A 27 -1.13 -14.92 -27.83
CA ALA A 27 -2.57 -14.97 -27.60
C ALA A 27 -3.01 -16.31 -26.95
N ALA A 28 -2.45 -17.44 -27.39
CA ALA A 28 -2.75 -18.77 -26.84
C ALA A 28 -2.16 -18.99 -25.43
N VAL A 29 -1.00 -18.41 -25.10
CA VAL A 29 -0.45 -18.47 -23.73
C VAL A 29 -1.26 -17.58 -22.77
N VAL A 30 -1.75 -16.43 -23.22
CA VAL A 30 -2.57 -15.54 -22.38
C VAL A 30 -3.99 -16.07 -22.20
N THR A 31 -4.57 -16.75 -23.19
CA THR A 31 -5.91 -17.37 -23.05
C THR A 31 -5.86 -18.79 -22.46
N GLY A 32 -4.82 -19.57 -22.71
CA GLY A 32 -4.63 -20.91 -22.14
C GLY A 32 -3.98 -20.92 -20.76
N GLY A 33 -3.20 -19.90 -20.39
CA GLY A 33 -2.56 -19.77 -19.08
C GLY A 33 -3.46 -19.23 -17.97
N VAL A 34 -4.59 -18.61 -18.33
CA VAL A 34 -5.61 -18.12 -17.38
C VAL A 34 -6.75 -19.14 -17.23
N VAL A 35 -6.85 -20.12 -18.14
CA VAL A 35 -7.89 -21.15 -18.12
C VAL A 35 -7.27 -22.49 -17.74
N LEU A 36 -7.06 -22.64 -16.43
CA LEU A 36 -6.86 -23.87 -15.66
C LEU A 36 -5.44 -24.48 -15.59
N PRO A 37 -4.98 -24.86 -14.37
CA PRO A 37 -5.81 -25.50 -13.35
C PRO A 37 -5.80 -24.82 -11.98
N ALA A 38 -6.94 -24.18 -11.68
CA ALA A 38 -7.59 -24.23 -10.36
C ALA A 38 -8.11 -25.67 -10.03
N SER A 39 -7.41 -26.71 -10.48
CA SER A 39 -7.84 -28.11 -10.43
C SER A 39 -6.68 -29.09 -10.16
N MET A 40 -5.65 -28.63 -9.45
CA MET A 40 -4.65 -29.50 -8.80
C MET A 40 -4.70 -29.31 -7.28
N ALA A 41 -5.89 -29.48 -6.70
CA ALA A 41 -6.05 -29.85 -5.30
C ALA A 41 -6.06 -31.40 -5.23
N SER A 42 -4.88 -32.02 -5.41
CA SER A 42 -4.67 -33.42 -5.05
C SER A 42 -3.26 -33.62 -4.50
N ALA A 43 -3.14 -33.36 -3.21
CA ALA A 43 -2.20 -34.07 -2.37
C ALA A 43 -2.78 -34.09 -0.95
N ALA A 44 -3.56 -35.13 -0.65
CA ALA A 44 -3.79 -35.50 0.73
C ALA A 44 -2.48 -36.08 1.28
N PRO A 45 -2.04 -35.60 2.45
CA PRO A 45 -1.69 -36.51 3.51
C PRO A 45 -2.71 -36.40 4.63
N VAL A 46 -3.17 -37.58 5.03
CA VAL A 46 -3.88 -37.91 6.26
C VAL A 46 -3.54 -36.99 7.43
N ALA A 47 -4.60 -36.60 8.15
CA ALA A 47 -4.57 -35.78 9.35
C ALA A 47 -3.43 -36.16 10.30
N THR A 48 -2.77 -35.16 10.87
CA THR A 48 -2.51 -35.01 12.33
C THR A 48 -1.59 -33.80 12.60
N TYR A 49 -2.13 -32.80 13.31
CA TYR A 49 -1.56 -31.57 13.90
C TYR A 49 -1.21 -30.34 13.02
N VAL A 50 -2.09 -29.34 13.12
CA VAL A 50 -1.92 -27.87 13.08
C VAL A 50 -0.69 -27.34 12.30
N ALA A 51 -0.80 -27.25 10.98
CA ALA A 51 -0.20 -26.14 10.26
C ALA A 51 -1.23 -25.00 10.29
N THR A 52 -1.00 -23.97 11.10
CA THR A 52 -1.82 -22.75 11.08
C THR A 52 -1.76 -22.13 9.68
N ALA A 53 -2.74 -22.46 8.85
CA ALA A 53 -3.00 -21.83 7.56
C ALA A 53 -3.61 -20.44 7.76
N LEU A 54 -2.97 -19.59 8.56
CA LEU A 54 -3.27 -18.16 8.53
C LEU A 54 -2.45 -17.59 7.37
N PRO A 55 -3.07 -17.01 6.33
CA PRO A 55 -2.32 -16.26 5.34
C PRO A 55 -1.56 -15.14 6.08
N ASN A 56 -0.23 -15.18 6.03
CA ASN A 56 0.64 -14.22 6.72
C ASN A 56 0.46 -12.77 6.22
N GLY A 57 -0.28 -12.55 5.12
CA GLY A 57 -0.61 -11.21 4.64
C GLY A 57 -1.68 -11.22 3.55
N GLY A 58 -2.39 -10.10 3.42
CA GLY A 58 -3.21 -9.82 2.23
C GLY A 58 -2.33 -9.65 1.00
N GLY A 59 -2.82 -10.06 -0.17
CA GLY A 59 -2.09 -9.88 -1.44
C GLY A 59 -1.90 -8.39 -1.79
N ALA A 60 -0.89 -8.08 -2.59
CA ALA A 60 -0.74 -6.73 -3.13
C ALA A 60 -1.88 -6.42 -4.11
N GLY A 61 -2.38 -5.18 -4.11
CA GLY A 61 -3.34 -4.69 -5.09
C GLY A 61 -2.70 -4.61 -6.47
N GLY A 62 -3.48 -4.86 -7.53
CA GLY A 62 -3.07 -4.52 -8.90
C GLY A 62 -2.97 -3.00 -9.09
N ASP A 63 -2.51 -2.52 -10.23
CA ASP A 63 -2.41 -1.08 -10.52
C ASP A 63 -3.73 -0.35 -10.23
N GLY A 64 -3.68 0.69 -9.40
CA GLY A 64 -4.82 1.44 -8.86
C GLY A 64 -5.67 0.71 -7.82
N GLY A 65 -5.44 -0.59 -7.62
CA GLY A 65 -6.22 -1.48 -6.77
C GLY A 65 -5.80 -1.45 -5.31
N LYS A 66 -6.78 -1.62 -4.42
CA LYS A 66 -6.54 -1.77 -2.99
C LYS A 66 -5.81 -3.09 -2.70
N GLY A 67 -4.95 -3.09 -1.69
CA GLY A 67 -4.38 -4.30 -1.14
C GLY A 67 -5.45 -5.22 -0.57
N GLY A 68 -5.16 -6.52 -0.53
CA GLY A 68 -6.10 -7.53 -0.04
C GLY A 68 -6.53 -7.26 1.40
N THR A 69 -7.83 -7.33 1.65
CA THR A 69 -8.43 -7.20 2.98
C THR A 69 -8.44 -8.55 3.69
N GLY A 70 -8.10 -8.57 5.00
CA GLY A 70 -8.50 -9.67 5.88
C GLY A 70 -7.47 -10.78 6.14
N GLY A 71 -6.18 -10.45 6.19
CA GLY A 71 -5.13 -11.35 6.72
C GLY A 71 -4.66 -10.96 8.12
N LEU A 72 -3.75 -11.77 8.70
CA LEU A 72 -3.01 -11.41 9.92
C LEU A 72 -2.22 -10.10 9.74
N VAL A 73 -1.80 -9.81 8.50
CA VAL A 73 -1.24 -8.53 8.06
C VAL A 73 -2.00 -8.06 6.82
N GLY A 74 -2.20 -6.74 6.68
CA GLY A 74 -2.91 -6.14 5.54
C GLY A 74 -2.05 -6.12 4.28
N GLY A 75 -2.65 -6.35 3.11
CA GLY A 75 -1.92 -6.38 1.84
C GLY A 75 -1.50 -4.99 1.36
N ALA A 76 -0.38 -4.86 0.64
CA ALA A 76 0.01 -3.56 0.09
C ALA A 76 -0.92 -3.11 -1.06
N GLY A 77 -1.16 -1.81 -1.23
CA GLY A 77 -1.85 -1.27 -2.39
C GLY A 77 -0.98 -1.33 -3.64
N GLY A 78 -1.58 -1.52 -4.82
CA GLY A 78 -0.88 -1.35 -6.09
C GLY A 78 -0.62 0.13 -6.40
N ALA A 79 -0.01 0.45 -7.53
CA ALA A 79 0.33 1.85 -7.88
C ALA A 79 -0.92 2.75 -7.84
N GLY A 80 -1.00 3.73 -6.93
CA GLY A 80 -2.20 4.56 -6.73
C GLY A 80 -3.28 3.98 -5.83
N GLY A 81 -3.21 2.70 -5.48
CA GLY A 81 -4.21 2.01 -4.66
C GLY A 81 -3.90 2.03 -3.16
N SER A 82 -4.95 1.96 -2.33
CA SER A 82 -4.80 1.92 -0.87
C SER A 82 -4.26 0.58 -0.37
N GLY A 83 -3.61 0.57 0.79
CA GLY A 83 -3.32 -0.66 1.52
C GLY A 83 -4.60 -1.39 1.96
N GLY A 84 -4.52 -2.70 2.08
CA GLY A 84 -5.58 -3.56 2.59
C GLY A 84 -5.61 -3.57 4.12
N GLY A 85 -6.80 -3.75 4.69
CA GLY A 85 -6.98 -3.77 6.13
C GLY A 85 -6.55 -5.10 6.80
N SER A 86 -6.23 -5.04 8.10
CA SER A 86 -5.93 -6.20 8.93
C SER A 86 -6.73 -6.20 10.23
N VAL A 87 -7.34 -7.34 10.55
CA VAL A 87 -8.15 -7.54 11.78
C VAL A 87 -7.35 -8.10 12.95
N LEU A 88 -6.13 -8.60 12.71
CA LEU A 88 -5.27 -9.18 13.76
C LEU A 88 -3.93 -8.46 13.92
N GLY A 89 -3.54 -7.60 12.98
CA GLY A 89 -2.22 -6.99 12.96
C GLY A 89 -2.18 -5.62 12.30
N THR A 90 -1.15 -5.40 11.48
CA THR A 90 -0.89 -4.09 10.87
C THR A 90 -1.60 -3.97 9.53
N GLY A 91 -2.21 -2.82 9.27
CA GLY A 91 -2.76 -2.50 7.95
C GLY A 91 -1.66 -2.44 6.89
N GLY A 92 -2.03 -2.69 5.63
CA GLY A 92 -1.10 -2.70 4.52
C GLY A 92 -0.69 -1.29 4.09
N LYS A 93 0.48 -1.17 3.47
CA LYS A 93 0.95 0.12 2.94
C LYS A 93 0.18 0.51 1.68
N GLY A 94 -0.17 1.78 1.50
CA GLY A 94 -0.66 2.31 0.22
C GLY A 94 0.42 2.30 -0.87
N GLY A 95 0.02 2.11 -2.13
CA GLY A 95 0.90 2.35 -3.26
C GLY A 95 1.07 3.85 -3.54
N ASN A 96 1.74 4.20 -4.64
CA ASN A 96 2.07 5.60 -4.95
C ASN A 96 0.83 6.52 -5.00
N GLY A 97 0.60 7.32 -3.96
CA GLY A 97 -0.55 8.21 -3.82
C GLY A 97 -1.74 7.61 -3.07
N GLY A 98 -1.72 6.30 -2.78
CA GLY A 98 -2.78 5.60 -2.05
C GLY A 98 -2.62 5.69 -0.54
N THR A 99 -3.75 5.59 0.17
CA THR A 99 -3.77 5.58 1.63
C THR A 99 -3.26 4.26 2.20
N GLY A 100 -2.74 4.26 3.43
CA GLY A 100 -2.55 3.03 4.18
C GLY A 100 -3.89 2.33 4.46
N GLY A 101 -3.87 1.02 4.63
CA GLY A 101 -5.02 0.26 5.10
C GLY A 101 -5.13 0.30 6.62
N ASP A 102 -6.32 0.09 7.17
CA ASP A 102 -6.52 0.11 8.62
C ASP A 102 -6.01 -1.19 9.26
N GLY A 103 -5.47 -1.10 10.47
CA GLY A 103 -5.06 -2.26 11.24
C GLY A 103 -5.64 -2.22 12.65
N PHE A 104 -6.09 -3.36 13.15
CA PHE A 104 -6.59 -3.45 14.53
C PHE A 104 -5.57 -2.98 15.57
N LEU A 105 -4.27 -3.24 15.32
CA LEU A 105 -3.19 -2.77 16.19
C LEU A 105 -2.54 -1.49 15.64
N LEU A 106 -2.09 -1.52 14.39
CA LEU A 106 -1.38 -0.40 13.75
C LEU A 106 -1.89 -0.17 12.34
N GLY A 107 -2.24 1.07 12.01
CA GLY A 107 -2.58 1.47 10.67
C GLY A 107 -1.40 1.36 9.70
N GLY A 108 -1.68 0.99 8.46
CA GLY A 108 -0.69 0.92 7.39
C GLY A 108 -0.20 2.31 7.00
N ALA A 109 1.02 2.40 6.47
CA ALA A 109 1.54 3.69 6.01
C ALA A 109 0.93 4.08 4.64
N GLY A 110 0.71 5.37 4.41
CA GLY A 110 0.41 5.91 3.08
C GLY A 110 1.56 5.68 2.10
N GLY A 111 1.26 5.70 0.81
CA GLY A 111 2.25 5.79 -0.26
C GLY A 111 2.09 7.10 -1.03
N GLY A 112 3.13 7.54 -1.75
CA GLY A 112 3.12 8.86 -2.43
C GLY A 112 2.57 9.94 -1.51
N GLY A 113 1.56 10.70 -1.92
CA GLY A 113 0.86 11.70 -1.08
C GLY A 113 -0.36 11.21 -0.28
N GLY A 114 -0.62 9.91 -0.21
CA GLY A 114 -1.77 9.35 0.49
C GLY A 114 -1.61 9.36 2.02
N GLY A 115 -2.73 9.42 2.75
CA GLY A 115 -2.74 9.38 4.22
C GLY A 115 -2.41 8.00 4.82
N GLY A 116 -2.10 7.96 6.10
CA GLY A 116 -1.95 6.72 6.86
C GLY A 116 -3.30 6.05 7.15
N GLY A 117 -3.31 4.73 7.31
CA GLY A 117 -4.48 4.00 7.77
C GLY A 117 -4.68 4.14 9.28
N GLU A 118 -5.84 3.76 9.76
CA GLU A 118 -6.21 3.88 11.17
C GLU A 118 -5.79 2.64 11.98
N GLY A 119 -5.71 2.81 13.31
CA GLY A 119 -5.56 1.69 14.22
C GLY A 119 -5.61 2.08 15.69
N ARG A 120 -5.10 1.22 16.59
CA ARG A 120 -4.80 1.68 17.95
C ARG A 120 -3.62 2.64 17.95
N ILE A 121 -2.66 2.39 17.09
CA ILE A 121 -1.65 3.35 16.67
C ILE A 121 -1.95 3.68 15.20
N GLY A 122 -2.03 4.96 14.87
CA GLY A 122 -2.29 5.40 13.51
C GLY A 122 -1.10 5.16 12.59
N GLY A 123 -1.38 4.88 11.32
CA GLY A 123 -0.37 4.72 10.29
C GLY A 123 0.25 6.04 9.88
N ALA A 124 1.50 6.00 9.42
CA ALA A 124 2.18 7.21 8.94
C ALA A 124 1.62 7.66 7.57
N GLY A 125 1.50 8.96 7.36
CA GLY A 125 1.19 9.54 6.04
C GLY A 125 2.33 9.37 5.04
N GLY A 126 2.00 9.35 3.75
CA GLY A 126 2.96 9.46 2.67
C GLY A 126 3.49 10.89 2.50
N ASN A 127 4.42 11.10 1.57
CA ASN A 127 4.93 12.40 1.10
C ASN A 127 3.81 13.43 0.81
N GLY A 128 3.37 14.17 1.83
CA GLY A 128 2.30 15.16 1.76
C GLY A 128 0.96 14.71 2.34
N GLY A 129 0.81 13.42 2.68
CA GLY A 129 -0.39 12.88 3.30
C GLY A 129 -0.36 12.94 4.82
N ASP A 130 -1.55 12.95 5.40
CA ASP A 130 -1.76 13.02 6.84
C ASP A 130 -1.52 11.67 7.51
N GLY A 131 -1.19 11.68 8.80
CA GLY A 131 -1.21 10.45 9.59
C GLY A 131 -2.64 9.94 9.80
N GLY A 132 -2.79 8.62 9.96
CA GLY A 132 -4.08 8.02 10.30
C GLY A 132 -4.46 8.22 11.77
N PHE A 133 -5.75 8.07 12.09
CA PHE A 133 -6.20 8.12 13.48
C PHE A 133 -5.62 6.97 14.31
N GLY A 134 -5.34 7.24 15.59
CA GLY A 134 -4.99 6.18 16.54
C GLY A 134 -5.44 6.41 17.97
N VAL A 135 -6.13 5.43 18.55
CA VAL A 135 -6.64 5.52 19.93
C VAL A 135 -5.51 5.83 20.94
N LEU A 136 -4.41 5.11 20.90
CA LEU A 136 -3.26 5.36 21.77
C LEU A 136 -2.40 6.50 21.22
N GLN A 137 -2.21 6.53 19.91
CA GLN A 137 -1.41 7.55 19.27
C GLN A 137 -1.80 7.70 17.81
N GLY A 138 -2.09 8.92 17.38
CA GLY A 138 -2.26 9.26 15.98
C GLY A 138 -0.98 9.08 15.16
N GLY A 139 -1.12 8.71 13.90
CA GLY A 139 -0.01 8.52 12.99
C GLY A 139 0.72 9.82 12.70
N ASN A 140 2.01 9.77 12.42
CA ASN A 140 2.72 10.97 11.98
C ASN A 140 2.41 11.27 10.52
N ALA A 141 2.40 12.54 10.14
CA ALA A 141 2.31 12.92 8.75
C ALA A 141 3.58 12.54 7.98
N GLY A 142 3.47 12.51 6.65
CA GLY A 142 4.66 12.54 5.80
C GLY A 142 5.08 13.96 5.44
N GLY A 143 5.66 14.14 4.26
CA GLY A 143 6.41 15.35 3.87
C GLY A 143 5.81 16.71 4.24
N GLY A 144 4.50 16.92 4.03
CA GLY A 144 3.82 18.19 4.33
C GLY A 144 2.40 18.07 4.91
N GLY A 145 1.95 16.85 5.23
CA GLY A 145 0.60 16.63 5.79
C GLY A 145 0.51 16.97 7.29
N GLY A 146 -0.69 16.93 7.84
CA GLY A 146 -0.98 16.99 9.27
C GLY A 146 -0.75 15.66 10.00
N GLY A 147 -0.41 15.74 11.28
CA GLY A 147 -0.39 14.56 12.14
C GLY A 147 -1.81 14.01 12.30
N GLY A 148 -1.94 12.69 12.33
CA GLY A 148 -3.21 12.04 12.61
C GLY A 148 -3.66 12.29 14.04
N ASP A 149 -4.96 12.32 14.26
CA ASP A 149 -5.51 12.50 15.59
C ASP A 149 -5.32 11.25 16.43
N GLY A 150 -5.32 11.42 17.75
CA GLY A 150 -5.41 10.28 18.65
C GLY A 150 -6.19 10.57 19.91
N PHE A 151 -6.52 9.53 20.67
CA PHE A 151 -7.22 9.74 21.94
C PHE A 151 -6.23 10.14 23.04
N LEU A 152 -5.16 9.35 23.22
CA LEU A 152 -4.12 9.65 24.24
C LEU A 152 -3.05 10.60 23.71
N LYS A 153 -2.64 10.48 22.45
CA LYS A 153 -1.65 11.38 21.85
C LYS A 153 -1.91 11.66 20.38
N GLY A 154 -1.79 12.92 19.98
CA GLY A 154 -1.82 13.31 18.58
C GLY A 154 -0.53 12.97 17.84
N GLY A 155 -0.63 12.73 16.55
CA GLY A 155 0.48 12.50 15.64
C GLY A 155 1.25 13.77 15.33
N LYS A 156 2.52 13.64 14.93
CA LYS A 156 3.35 14.80 14.55
C LYS A 156 3.04 15.24 13.11
N GLY A 157 2.95 16.55 12.90
CA GLY A 157 2.84 17.17 11.58
C GLY A 157 4.10 17.09 10.72
N GLY A 158 3.89 17.10 9.42
CA GLY A 158 4.91 17.17 8.36
C GLY A 158 5.47 18.57 8.21
N ASN A 159 6.37 18.80 7.25
CA ASN A 159 6.95 20.12 7.02
C ASN A 159 5.87 21.14 6.64
N GLY A 160 5.49 22.00 7.60
CA GLY A 160 4.40 22.98 7.46
C GLY A 160 3.02 22.45 7.88
N GLY A 161 2.90 21.17 8.19
CA GLY A 161 1.65 20.58 8.66
C GLY A 161 1.51 20.63 10.18
N ASN A 162 0.27 20.74 10.64
CA ASN A 162 -0.07 20.82 12.05
C ASN A 162 0.04 19.46 12.73
N GLY A 163 0.27 19.45 14.04
CA GLY A 163 0.13 18.24 14.85
C GLY A 163 -1.33 17.82 14.98
N GLY A 164 -1.56 16.52 15.18
CA GLY A 164 -2.90 15.97 15.37
C GLY A 164 -3.51 16.34 16.72
N PHE A 165 -4.83 16.37 16.79
CA PHE A 165 -5.57 16.57 18.03
C PHE A 165 -5.44 15.35 18.96
N SER A 166 -5.57 15.59 20.27
CA SER A 166 -5.98 14.53 21.19
C SER A 166 -6.66 15.03 22.45
N PHE A 167 -7.25 14.12 23.23
CA PHE A 167 -7.85 14.44 24.51
C PHE A 167 -6.82 14.64 25.64
N PHE A 168 -5.61 14.09 25.51
CA PHE A 168 -4.60 14.20 26.57
C PHE A 168 -3.36 14.97 26.14
N ASN A 169 -2.69 14.58 25.05
CA ASN A 169 -1.45 15.21 24.62
C ASN A 169 -1.43 15.49 23.10
N GLY A 170 -1.63 16.75 22.72
CA GLY A 170 -1.63 17.19 21.34
C GLY A 170 -0.37 16.77 20.59
N GLY A 171 -0.51 16.52 19.31
CA GLY A 171 0.60 16.19 18.43
C GLY A 171 1.49 17.41 18.18
N ASN A 172 2.78 17.23 17.98
CA ASN A 172 3.64 18.36 17.67
C ASN A 172 3.47 18.79 16.21
N GLY A 173 3.53 20.09 15.94
CA GLY A 173 3.66 20.63 14.59
C GLY A 173 4.96 20.18 13.94
N GLY A 174 4.98 20.20 12.61
CA GLY A 174 6.23 20.17 11.87
C GLY A 174 6.89 21.54 11.81
N LYS A 175 7.98 21.69 11.07
CA LYS A 175 8.88 22.86 11.16
C LYS A 175 8.19 24.24 11.07
N ALA A 176 7.14 24.36 10.25
CA ALA A 176 6.35 25.58 10.10
C ALA A 176 4.87 25.38 10.45
N GLY A 177 4.51 24.25 11.06
CA GLY A 177 3.14 23.93 11.42
C GLY A 177 2.88 24.09 12.91
N ASP A 178 1.62 24.28 13.25
CA ASP A 178 1.18 24.48 14.62
C ASP A 178 1.14 23.15 15.38
N GLY A 179 1.31 23.22 16.70
CA GLY A 179 1.00 22.10 17.57
C GLY A 179 -0.50 21.78 17.51
N GLY A 180 -0.83 20.49 17.57
CA GLY A 180 -2.21 20.03 17.71
C GLY A 180 -2.77 20.37 19.07
N LEU A 181 -4.07 20.67 19.12
CA LEU A 181 -4.80 20.85 20.37
C LEU A 181 -4.74 19.55 21.19
N GLY A 182 -4.41 19.66 22.47
CA GLY A 182 -4.44 18.54 23.39
C GLY A 182 -5.29 18.88 24.59
N GLY A 183 -6.19 17.99 25.02
CA GLY A 183 -7.12 18.33 26.09
C GLY A 183 -6.40 18.75 27.37
N LEU A 184 -5.41 17.97 27.84
CA LEU A 184 -4.59 18.33 29.00
C LEU A 184 -3.32 19.11 28.63
N ILE A 185 -2.61 18.65 27.59
CA ILE A 185 -1.32 19.22 27.17
C ILE A 185 -1.38 19.47 25.67
N GLY A 186 -1.27 20.73 25.25
CA GLY A 186 -1.16 21.07 23.84
C GLY A 186 0.17 20.60 23.22
N GLY A 187 0.14 20.30 21.92
CA GLY A 187 1.34 19.90 21.19
C GLY A 187 2.32 21.05 21.00
N ALA A 188 3.61 20.76 20.84
CA ALA A 188 4.58 21.82 20.55
C ALA A 188 4.46 22.31 19.10
N GLY A 189 4.58 23.62 18.89
CA GLY A 189 4.69 24.22 17.56
C GLY A 189 6.05 24.00 16.92
N GLY A 190 6.11 24.13 15.59
CA GLY A 190 7.38 24.25 14.87
C GLY A 190 8.05 25.60 15.05
N ASN A 191 9.24 25.75 14.48
CA ASN A 191 9.98 27.01 14.45
C ASN A 191 9.17 28.19 13.86
N GLY A 192 8.24 27.92 12.94
CA GLY A 192 7.35 28.92 12.34
C GLY A 192 5.87 28.79 12.74
N GLY A 193 5.52 27.82 13.58
CA GLY A 193 4.13 27.54 13.96
C GLY A 193 3.89 27.78 15.46
N ALA A 194 2.65 28.08 15.81
CA ALA A 194 2.24 28.25 17.19
C ALA A 194 2.25 26.91 17.96
N GLY A 195 2.39 26.99 19.29
CA GLY A 195 2.05 25.85 20.15
C GLY A 195 0.57 25.49 20.03
N GLY A 196 0.25 24.21 20.17
CA GLY A 196 -1.11 23.73 20.31
C GLY A 196 -1.70 24.16 21.65
N GLY A 197 -2.99 24.45 21.64
CA GLY A 197 -3.71 24.82 22.87
C GLY A 197 -3.96 23.63 23.79
N SER A 198 -4.32 23.96 25.03
CA SER A 198 -5.00 23.05 25.97
C SER A 198 -6.35 23.61 26.38
N ILE A 199 -7.27 22.74 26.81
CA ILE A 199 -8.58 23.17 27.34
C ILE A 199 -8.55 23.40 28.86
N PHE A 200 -7.38 23.20 29.49
CA PHE A 200 -7.06 23.51 30.88
C PHE A 200 -5.85 24.42 30.96
#